data_AF-A0A511R530-F1
#
_entry.id   AF-A0A511R530-F1
#
_cell.length_a   1.000
_cell.length_b   1.000
_cell.length_c   1.000
_cell.angle_alpha   90.00
_cell.angle_beta   90.00
_cell.angle_gamma   90.00
#
_symmetry.space_group_name_H-M   'P 1'
#
loop_
_entity.id
_entity.type
_entity.pdbx_description
1 polymer ?
#
loop_
_entity_poly.entity_id
_entity_poly.type
_entity_poly.pdbx_seq_one_letter_code
_entity_poly.pdbx_strand_id
1 'polypeptide(L)'
;MGKTKESSRLISDRELRLTAVVYARLGVVPYLRMHGRLPDRIGGPWNIIPMRLVIEERGTDPELTDDERLVYEAILREGRLPGGSVVLLDEEEKRRKEERKQLRRKKQ
;
A
#
# COMPACT_ATOMS: atom_id res chain seq x y z
N MET A 1 -3.46 -14.09 21.27
CA MET A 1 -2.30 -13.58 20.50
C MET A 1 -2.79 -12.50 19.58
N GLY A 2 -2.26 -11.28 19.68
CA GLY A 2 -2.72 -10.15 18.86
C GLY A 2 -2.06 -8.84 19.29
N LYS A 3 -0.73 -8.78 19.19
CA LYS A 3 0.01 -7.53 19.39
C LYS A 3 0.44 -6.98 18.03
N THR A 4 -0.36 -6.10 17.47
CA THR A 4 0.13 -5.06 16.57
C THR A 4 -0.78 -3.84 16.70
N LYS A 5 -0.54 -3.03 17.73
CA LYS A 5 -0.81 -1.59 17.66
C LYS A 5 0.24 -1.03 16.70
N GLU A 6 -0.04 -1.10 15.42
CA GLU A 6 0.70 -0.35 14.40
C GLU A 6 0.47 1.13 14.70
N SER A 7 1.54 1.90 14.87
CA SER A 7 1.48 3.34 15.15
C SER A 7 0.45 3.98 14.23
N SER A 8 -0.50 4.71 14.82
CA SER A 8 -1.61 5.39 14.15
C SER A 8 -1.12 6.57 13.30
N ARG A 9 -0.27 6.30 12.31
CA ARG A 9 -0.04 7.22 11.21
C ARG A 9 -1.24 7.06 10.28
N LEU A 10 -1.99 8.15 10.14
CA LEU A 10 -3.04 8.21 9.13
C LEU A 10 -2.36 8.11 7.76
N ILE A 11 -2.82 7.16 6.94
CA ILE A 11 -2.32 6.99 5.57
C ILE A 11 -2.76 8.23 4.79
N SER A 12 -1.81 8.92 4.18
CA SER A 12 -2.08 10.12 3.40
C SER A 12 -2.81 9.79 2.10
N ASP A 13 -3.51 10.78 1.54
CA ASP A 13 -4.20 10.62 0.25
C ASP A 13 -3.26 10.14 -0.87
N ARG A 14 -2.06 10.72 -0.92
CA ARG A 14 -0.99 10.33 -1.84
C ARG A 14 -0.58 8.87 -1.70
N GLU A 15 -0.46 8.38 -0.47
CA GLU A 15 -0.17 6.96 -0.19
C GLU A 15 -1.34 6.05 -0.60
N LEU A 16 -2.59 6.51 -0.44
CA LEU A 16 -3.77 5.79 -0.93
C LEU A 16 -3.82 5.72 -2.46
N ARG A 17 -3.49 6.83 -3.16
CA ARG A 17 -3.39 6.85 -4.63
C ARG A 17 -2.33 5.87 -5.12
N LEU A 18 -1.12 5.93 -4.56
CA LEU A 18 -0.06 4.96 -4.85
C LEU A 18 -0.51 3.51 -4.61
N THR A 19 -1.21 3.28 -3.50
CA THR A 19 -1.74 1.95 -3.17
C THR A 19 -2.75 1.48 -4.21
N ALA A 20 -3.64 2.37 -4.67
CA ALA A 20 -4.61 2.07 -5.72
C ALA A 20 -3.93 1.71 -7.05
N VAL A 21 -2.86 2.43 -7.43
CA VAL A 21 -2.06 2.10 -8.63
C VAL A 21 -1.44 0.71 -8.51
N VAL A 22 -0.84 0.38 -7.37
CA VAL A 22 -0.25 -0.95 -7.14
C VAL A 22 -1.32 -2.04 -7.22
N TYR A 23 -2.48 -1.82 -6.60
CA TYR A 23 -3.60 -2.76 -6.65
C TYR A 23 -4.12 -2.96 -8.07
N ALA A 24 -4.29 -1.88 -8.85
CA ALA A 24 -4.68 -1.97 -10.25
C ALA A 24 -3.67 -2.82 -11.05
N ARG A 25 -2.36 -2.58 -10.84
CA ARG A 25 -1.28 -3.37 -11.48
C ARG A 25 -1.24 -4.82 -11.04
N LEU A 26 -1.73 -5.13 -9.83
CA LEU A 26 -1.91 -6.49 -9.33
C LEU A 26 -3.19 -7.18 -9.86
N GLY A 27 -3.93 -6.55 -10.78
CA GLY A 27 -5.08 -7.15 -11.43
C GLY A 27 -6.37 -7.11 -10.60
N VAL A 28 -6.52 -6.12 -9.73
CA VAL A 28 -7.71 -5.97 -8.86
C VAL A 28 -8.94 -5.49 -9.65
N VAL A 29 -8.74 -4.75 -10.74
CA VAL A 29 -9.81 -4.10 -11.53
C VAL A 29 -10.84 -5.10 -12.08
N PRO A 30 -10.47 -6.23 -12.73
CA PRO A 30 -11.45 -7.21 -13.19
C PRO A 30 -12.34 -7.75 -12.06
N TYR A 31 -11.78 -8.04 -10.89
CA TYR A 31 -12.54 -8.52 -9.74
C TYR A 31 -13.50 -7.44 -9.23
N LEU A 32 -13.02 -6.20 -9.13
CA LEU A 32 -13.84 -5.05 -8.71
C LEU A 32 -15.03 -4.83 -9.63
N ARG A 33 -14.82 -4.89 -10.95
CA ARG A 33 -15.89 -4.75 -11.95
C ARG A 33 -16.92 -5.87 -11.86
N MET A 34 -16.48 -7.10 -11.56
CA MET A 34 -17.35 -8.27 -11.47
C MET A 34 -18.15 -8.35 -10.15
N HIS A 35 -17.52 -8.00 -9.04
CA HIS A 35 -18.11 -8.20 -7.70
C HIS A 35 -18.53 -6.91 -7.00
N GLY A 36 -18.17 -5.75 -7.54
CA GLY A 36 -18.46 -4.44 -6.94
C GLY A 36 -17.69 -4.15 -5.65
N ARG A 37 -16.76 -5.03 -5.22
CA ARG A 37 -15.98 -4.90 -3.98
C ARG A 37 -14.53 -5.33 -4.18
N LEU A 38 -13.64 -4.88 -3.30
CA LEU A 38 -12.24 -5.33 -3.27
C LEU A 38 -12.17 -6.85 -2.97
N PRO A 39 -11.17 -7.58 -3.49
CA PRO A 39 -10.87 -8.93 -3.04
C PRO A 39 -10.61 -8.99 -1.53
N ASP A 40 -10.86 -10.13 -0.89
CA ASP A 40 -10.57 -10.30 0.54
C ASP A 40 -9.04 -10.31 0.82
N ARG A 41 -8.23 -10.66 -0.19
CA ARG A 41 -6.76 -10.61 -0.17
C ARG A 41 -6.21 -10.17 -1.52
N ILE A 42 -5.17 -9.34 -1.51
CA ILE A 42 -4.52 -8.85 -2.73
C ILE A 42 -3.02 -9.16 -2.69
N GLY A 43 -2.55 -9.85 -3.73
CA GLY A 43 -1.14 -10.16 -3.96
C GLY A 43 -0.53 -11.23 -3.03
N GLY A 44 0.79 -11.21 -2.89
CA GLY A 44 1.59 -12.18 -2.13
C GLY A 44 2.98 -11.64 -1.71
N PRO A 45 3.93 -12.50 -1.28
CA PRO A 45 5.24 -12.06 -0.78
C PRO A 45 6.05 -11.17 -1.74
N TRP A 46 5.69 -11.16 -3.03
CA TRP A 46 6.40 -10.48 -4.12
C TRP A 46 5.80 -9.12 -4.53
N ASN A 47 4.83 -8.59 -3.78
CA ASN A 47 4.18 -7.31 -4.06
C ASN A 47 5.13 -6.09 -4.06
N ILE A 48 6.36 -6.25 -3.58
CA ILE A 48 7.41 -5.22 -3.58
C ILE A 48 7.82 -4.83 -5.01
N ILE A 49 7.81 -5.79 -5.95
CA ILE A 49 8.27 -5.54 -7.33
C ILE A 49 7.31 -4.59 -8.07
N PRO A 50 5.97 -4.84 -8.11
CA PRO A 50 5.03 -3.90 -8.71
C PRO A 50 5.07 -2.50 -8.08
N MET A 51 5.23 -2.39 -6.76
CA MET A 51 5.35 -1.10 -6.08
C MET A 51 6.57 -0.32 -6.57
N ARG A 52 7.73 -0.97 -6.64
CA ARG A 52 8.97 -0.31 -7.06
C ARG A 52 8.88 0.18 -8.51
N LEU A 53 8.32 -0.65 -9.40
CA LEU A 53 8.12 -0.28 -10.80
C LEU A 53 7.20 0.94 -10.95
N VAL A 54 6.10 0.99 -10.19
CA VAL A 54 5.19 2.15 -10.21
C VAL A 54 5.93 3.44 -9.80
N ILE A 55 6.76 3.38 -8.77
CA ILE A 55 7.53 4.54 -8.30
C ILE A 55 8.58 4.97 -9.33
N GLU A 56 9.25 4.02 -9.97
CA GLU A 56 10.25 4.32 -11.01
C GLU A 56 9.59 4.90 -12.28
N GLU A 57 8.42 4.40 -12.67
CA GLU A 57 7.70 4.82 -13.88
C GLU A 57 6.94 6.15 -13.71
N ARG A 58 6.29 6.37 -12.56
CA ARG A 58 5.30 7.45 -12.37
C ARG A 58 5.57 8.31 -11.13
N GLY A 59 6.67 8.06 -10.44
CA GLY A 59 7.01 8.76 -9.22
C GLY A 59 6.10 8.36 -8.05
N THR A 60 6.07 9.24 -7.05
CA THR A 60 5.42 8.98 -5.77
C THR A 60 4.10 9.73 -5.59
N ASP A 61 3.66 10.49 -6.60
CA ASP A 61 2.34 11.13 -6.62
C ASP A 61 1.73 10.99 -8.02
N PRO A 62 1.31 9.78 -8.40
CA PRO A 62 0.79 9.53 -9.74
C PRO A 62 -0.63 10.11 -9.90
N GLU A 63 -0.89 10.72 -11.05
CA GLU A 63 -2.27 10.98 -11.49
C GLU A 63 -2.97 9.65 -11.79
N LEU A 64 -4.18 9.45 -11.26
CA LEU A 64 -4.89 8.18 -11.41
C LEU A 64 -5.59 8.07 -12.77
N THR A 65 -5.43 6.93 -13.44
CA THR A 65 -6.30 6.52 -14.55
C THR A 65 -7.69 6.17 -14.05
N ASP A 66 -8.67 6.01 -14.95
CA ASP A 66 -10.05 5.66 -14.57
C ASP A 66 -10.13 4.31 -13.83
N ASP A 67 -9.32 3.34 -14.24
CA ASP A 67 -9.23 2.04 -13.58
C ASP A 67 -8.63 2.15 -12.18
N GLU A 68 -7.63 2.99 -11.99
CA GLU A 68 -7.01 3.22 -10.69
C GLU A 68 -7.91 4.05 -9.78
N ARG A 69 -8.66 5.00 -10.35
CA ARG A 69 -9.67 5.77 -9.62
C ARG A 69 -10.77 4.86 -9.10
N LEU A 70 -11.21 3.89 -9.91
CA LEU A 70 -12.17 2.86 -9.46
C LEU A 70 -11.65 2.08 -8.25
N VAL A 71 -10.36 1.71 -8.24
CA VAL A 71 -9.75 1.03 -7.09
C VAL A 71 -9.66 1.96 -5.88
N TYR A 72 -9.22 3.20 -6.09
CA TYR A 72 -9.09 4.21 -5.04
C TYR A 72 -10.44 4.49 -4.35
N GLU A 73 -11.50 4.67 -5.12
CA GLU A 73 -12.86 4.86 -4.59
C GLU A 73 -13.34 3.64 -3.80
N ALA A 74 -13.02 2.43 -4.26
CA ALA A 74 -13.34 1.21 -3.51
C ALA A 74 -12.58 1.14 -2.18
N ILE A 75 -11.31 1.56 -2.14
CA ILE A 75 -10.52 1.66 -0.90
C ILE A 75 -11.18 2.65 0.06
N LEU A 76 -11.55 3.85 -0.41
CA LEU A 76 -12.21 4.86 0.42
C LEU A 76 -13.55 4.37 0.96
N ARG A 77 -14.37 3.75 0.10
CA ARG A 77 -15.71 3.26 0.46
C ARG A 77 -15.65 2.11 1.47
N GLU A 78 -14.71 1.19 1.31
CA GLU A 78 -14.63 -0.01 2.16
C GLU A 78 -13.73 0.18 3.39
N GLY A 79 -12.87 1.21 3.41
CA GLY A 79 -12.01 1.54 4.55
C GLY A 79 -10.97 0.46 4.89
N ARG A 80 -10.60 -0.39 3.92
CA ARG A 80 -9.71 -1.54 4.12
C ARG A 80 -8.65 -1.67 3.04
N LEU A 81 -7.54 -2.30 3.41
CA LEU A 81 -6.34 -2.45 2.57
C LEU A 81 -5.88 -3.91 2.58
N PRO A 82 -6.58 -4.81 1.85
CA PRO A 82 -6.39 -6.26 1.93
C PRO A 82 -5.04 -6.77 1.40
N GLY A 83 -4.23 -5.93 0.77
CA GLY A 83 -2.83 -6.20 0.39
C GLY A 83 -1.81 -5.36 1.16
N GLY A 84 -2.24 -4.62 2.19
CA GLY A 84 -1.46 -3.57 2.84
C GLY A 84 -1.48 -2.25 2.07
N SER A 85 -0.75 -1.24 2.57
CA SER A 85 -0.59 0.07 1.95
C SER A 85 0.85 0.37 1.58
N VAL A 86 1.02 1.18 0.54
CA VAL A 86 2.27 1.88 0.27
C VAL A 86 2.41 2.99 1.31
N VAL A 87 3.56 3.04 1.99
CA VAL A 87 3.89 4.11 2.96
C VAL A 87 5.17 4.78 2.51
N LEU A 88 5.12 6.10 2.36
CA LEU A 88 6.27 6.93 2.00
C LEU A 88 6.95 7.37 3.29
N LEU A 89 8.19 6.94 3.49
CA LEU A 89 8.99 7.32 4.64
C LEU A 89 9.91 8.46 4.27
N ASP A 90 9.93 9.50 5.09
CA ASP A 90 10.98 10.51 5.02
C ASP A 90 12.31 9.97 5.56
N GLU A 91 13.41 10.72 5.39
CA GLU A 91 14.74 10.31 5.81
C GLU A 91 14.87 10.12 7.33
N GLU A 92 14.12 10.88 8.13
CA GLU A 92 14.14 10.73 9.59
C GLU A 92 13.44 9.44 10.02
N GLU A 93 12.28 9.14 9.42
CA GLU A 93 11.52 7.93 9.64
C GLU A 93 12.26 6.69 9.16
N LYS A 94 12.97 6.78 8.01
CA LYS A 94 13.87 5.73 7.54
C LYS A 94 14.93 5.43 8.60
N ARG A 95 15.63 6.46 9.09
CA ARG A 95 16.66 6.32 10.13
C ARG A 95 16.11 5.67 11.40
N ARG A 96 14.97 6.16 11.91
CA ARG A 96 14.28 5.59 13.09
C ARG A 96 13.90 4.12 12.88
N LYS A 97 13.45 3.74 11.69
CA LYS A 97 13.09 2.36 11.35
C LYS A 97 14.31 1.44 11.34
N GLU A 98 15.43 1.92 10.82
CA GLU A 98 16.71 1.20 10.83
C GLU A 98 17.26 1.00 12.24
N GLU A 99 17.28 2.04 13.06
CA GLU A 99 17.68 1.98 14.48
C GLU A 99 16.85 0.94 15.25
N ARG A 100 15.53 0.94 15.07
CA ARG A 100 14.63 -0.08 15.65
C ARG A 100 14.95 -1.50 15.18
N LYS A 101 15.28 -1.68 13.90
CA LYS A 101 15.65 -2.99 13.34
C LYS A 101 16.98 -3.49 13.92
N GLN A 102 17.96 -2.60 14.09
CA GLN A 102 19.23 -2.94 14.72
C GLN A 102 19.06 -3.30 16.20
N LEU A 103 18.24 -2.56 16.94
CA LEU A 103 17.95 -2.85 18.34
C LEU A 103 17.27 -4.23 18.52
N ARG A 104 16.38 -4.62 17.61
CA ARG A 104 15.74 -5.94 17.61
C ARG A 104 16.73 -7.08 17.34
N ARG A 105 17.69 -6.87 16.43
CA ARG A 105 18.74 -7.85 16.12
C ARG A 105 19.74 -8.04 17.26
N LYS A 106 20.05 -7.00 18.03
CA LYS A 106 20.94 -7.09 19.21
C LYS A 106 20.32 -7.77 20.44
N LYS A 107 19.00 -7.98 20.44
CA LYS A 107 18.26 -8.64 21.53
C LYS A 107 17.91 -10.11 21.22
N GLN A 108 18.30 -10.62 20.05
CA GLN A 108 18.28 -12.04 19.70
C GLN A 108 19.70 -12.59 19.78
#